data_AF-A0A066WL79-F1
#
_entry.id   AF-A0A066WL79-F1
#
_cell.length_a   1.000
_cell.length_b   1.000
_cell.length_c   1.000
_cell.angle_alpha   90.00
_cell.angle_beta   90.00
_cell.angle_gamma   90.00
#
_symmetry.space_group_name_H-M   'P 1'
#
loop_
_entity.id
_entity.type
_entity.pdbx_description
1 polymer ?
#
loop_
_entity_poly.entity_id
_entity_poly.type
_entity_poly.pdbx_seq_one_letter_code
_entity_poly.pdbx_strand_id
1 'polypeptide(L)'
;MLSPCPGASDGDPQGQFVVVELCDEIKIDTLVLANFEFFSRMFKRFRVRVSKNLLDDPEDWFDLGTYRARNLRGLQVFNVPPLTGDRQFFRYMRIDILEHYGSEYYCPLSLLRVYGLTQLDDFKKEEEESQRLLEAMANDD
;
A
#
# COMPACT_ATOMS: atom_id res chain seq x y z
N MET A 1 -15.51 -2.96 -6.22
CA MET A 1 -16.66 -3.51 -5.46
C MET A 1 -17.31 -2.37 -4.68
N LEU A 2 -18.64 -2.27 -4.66
CA LEU A 2 -19.38 -1.28 -3.86
C LEU A 2 -19.71 -1.90 -2.49
N SER A 3 -18.75 -1.89 -1.56
CA SER A 3 -19.01 -2.35 -0.19
C SER A 3 -19.73 -1.27 0.62
N PRO A 4 -20.71 -1.65 1.48
CA PRO A 4 -21.29 -0.73 2.45
C PRO A 4 -20.23 -0.15 3.38
N CYS A 5 -20.44 1.09 3.80
CA CYS A 5 -19.61 1.73 4.82
C CYS A 5 -19.90 1.15 6.21
N PRO A 6 -18.89 1.05 7.09
CA PRO A 6 -19.12 0.75 8.50
C PRO A 6 -20.06 1.79 9.12
N GLY A 7 -21.17 1.35 9.73
CA GLY A 7 -22.05 2.19 10.54
C GLY A 7 -23.19 2.93 9.83
N ALA A 8 -24.06 2.21 9.10
CA ALA A 8 -25.39 2.72 8.74
C ALA A 8 -26.55 1.99 9.46
N SER A 9 -26.37 0.73 9.86
CA SER A 9 -27.34 -0.09 10.62
C SER A 9 -26.83 -1.50 10.89
N ASP A 10 -25.80 -1.95 10.16
CA ASP A 10 -25.26 -3.30 10.25
C ASP A 10 -23.95 -3.29 11.04
N GLY A 11 -24.00 -3.85 12.25
CA GLY A 11 -22.90 -3.92 13.20
C GLY A 11 -21.77 -4.85 12.78
N ASP A 12 -21.00 -4.48 11.77
CA ASP A 12 -19.69 -5.11 11.54
C ASP A 12 -18.65 -4.53 12.53
N PRO A 13 -18.22 -5.28 13.55
CA PRO A 13 -17.23 -4.82 14.52
C PRO A 13 -15.81 -4.80 13.93
N GLN A 14 -15.58 -5.36 12.73
CA GLN A 14 -14.24 -5.64 12.19
C GLN A 14 -13.66 -4.50 11.34
N GLY A 15 -14.43 -3.43 11.11
CA GLY A 15 -14.00 -2.30 10.30
C GLY A 15 -13.90 -2.63 8.81
N GLN A 16 -13.59 -1.63 7.98
CA GLN A 16 -13.49 -1.83 6.55
C GLN A 16 -12.04 -2.10 6.13
N PHE A 17 -11.79 -3.24 5.50
CA PHE A 17 -10.46 -3.56 4.99
C PHE A 17 -10.50 -4.37 3.70
N VAL A 18 -9.35 -4.42 3.02
CA VAL A 18 -9.10 -5.35 1.92
C VAL A 18 -7.76 -6.04 2.14
N VAL A 19 -7.68 -7.33 1.81
CA VAL A 19 -6.43 -8.09 1.75
C VAL A 19 -6.22 -8.52 0.32
N VAL A 20 -5.00 -8.29 -0.19
CA VAL A 20 -4.63 -8.56 -1.58
C VAL A 20 -3.31 -9.33 -1.59
N GLU A 21 -3.29 -10.42 -2.35
CA GLU A 21 -2.05 -11.09 -2.75
C GLU A 21 -1.48 -10.38 -3.98
N LEU A 22 -0.21 -10.00 -3.90
CA LEU A 22 0.54 -9.38 -4.98
C LEU A 22 0.98 -10.44 -5.99
N CYS A 23 1.24 -10.02 -7.23
CA CYS A 23 1.70 -10.95 -8.28
C CYS A 23 3.09 -11.54 -8.00
N ASP A 24 3.92 -10.84 -7.23
CA ASP A 24 5.27 -11.22 -6.83
C ASP A 24 5.58 -10.73 -5.41
N GLU A 25 6.62 -11.32 -4.80
CA GLU A 25 7.19 -10.80 -3.56
C GLU A 25 8.08 -9.58 -3.88
N ILE A 26 7.65 -8.39 -3.45
CA ILE A 26 8.29 -7.13 -3.82
C ILE A 26 8.63 -6.26 -2.61
N LYS A 27 9.66 -5.43 -2.76
CA LYS A 27 10.00 -4.31 -1.89
C LYS A 27 9.19 -3.10 -2.31
N ILE A 28 8.10 -2.87 -1.58
CA ILE A 28 7.07 -1.90 -1.93
C ILE A 28 7.58 -0.48 -1.70
N ASP A 29 7.46 0.38 -2.71
CA ASP A 29 7.85 1.80 -2.63
C ASP A 29 6.68 2.77 -2.85
N THR A 30 5.64 2.35 -3.58
CA THR A 30 4.59 3.27 -4.03
C THR A 30 3.25 2.57 -4.09
N LEU A 31 2.23 3.23 -3.54
CA LEU A 31 0.84 2.80 -3.61
C LEU A 31 0.05 3.81 -4.43
N VAL A 32 -0.87 3.32 -5.25
CA VAL A 32 -1.85 4.18 -5.94
C VAL A 32 -3.25 3.69 -5.61
N LEU A 33 -4.04 4.56 -4.99
CA LEU A 33 -5.44 4.30 -4.68
C LEU A 33 -6.33 5.30 -5.40
N ALA A 34 -7.52 4.85 -5.79
CA ALA A 34 -8.57 5.72 -6.27
C ALA A 34 -9.98 5.19 -5.95
N ASN A 35 -10.90 6.13 -5.79
CA ASN A 35 -12.32 5.90 -5.84
C ASN A 35 -12.92 6.81 -6.94
N PHE A 36 -13.62 6.20 -7.91
CA PHE A 36 -14.25 6.88 -9.03
C PHE A 36 -15.77 7.01 -8.88
N GLU A 37 -16.35 6.44 -7.82
CA GLU A 37 -17.80 6.45 -7.60
C GLU A 37 -18.26 7.83 -7.09
N PHE A 38 -19.24 8.44 -7.77
CA PHE A 38 -19.72 9.78 -7.47
C PHE A 38 -20.55 9.80 -6.19
N PHE A 39 -21.47 8.84 -6.04
CA PHE A 39 -22.42 8.78 -4.93
C PHE A 39 -21.95 7.79 -3.86
N SER A 40 -20.72 7.99 -3.38
CA SER A 40 -20.11 7.19 -2.34
C SER A 40 -19.26 8.02 -1.39
N ARG A 41 -18.96 7.46 -0.21
CA ARG A 41 -17.96 8.03 0.70
C ARG A 41 -16.57 7.83 0.11
N MET A 42 -15.72 8.84 0.29
CA MET A 42 -14.31 8.77 -0.09
C MET A 42 -13.47 8.31 1.11
N PHE A 43 -12.54 7.40 0.90
CA PHE A 43 -11.57 7.03 1.95
C PHE A 43 -10.73 8.26 2.33
N LYS A 44 -10.48 8.42 3.63
CA LYS A 44 -9.79 9.60 4.19
C LYS A 44 -8.49 9.22 4.87
N ARG A 45 -8.53 8.34 5.85
CA ARG A 45 -7.34 7.79 6.50
C ARG A 45 -7.36 6.28 6.35
N PHE A 46 -6.23 5.70 6.00
CA PHE A 46 -6.07 4.26 5.87
C PHE A 46 -4.69 3.82 6.38
N ARG A 47 -4.62 2.62 6.94
CA ARG A 47 -3.39 1.96 7.39
C ARG A 47 -3.03 0.85 6.42
N VAL A 48 -1.74 0.69 6.16
CA VAL A 48 -1.24 -0.36 5.26
C VAL A 48 -0.33 -1.28 6.05
N ARG A 49 -0.65 -2.57 6.04
CA ARG A 49 0.14 -3.64 6.64
C ARG A 49 0.51 -4.67 5.59
N VAL A 50 1.65 -5.31 5.74
CA VAL A 50 2.17 -6.27 4.75
C VAL A 50 2.75 -7.51 5.41
N SER A 51 2.65 -8.64 4.70
CA SER A 51 3.20 -9.91 5.15
C SER A 51 3.79 -10.73 4.01
N LYS A 52 4.68 -11.66 4.37
CA LYS A 52 5.17 -12.71 3.47
C LYS A 52 4.18 -13.87 3.38
N ASN A 53 3.47 -14.18 4.46
CA ASN A 53 2.50 -15.28 4.50
C ASN A 53 1.11 -14.76 4.89
N LEU A 54 0.09 -15.29 4.21
CA LEU A 54 -1.31 -14.97 4.50
C LEU A 54 -1.78 -15.51 5.87
N LEU A 55 -1.18 -16.61 6.33
CA LEU A 55 -1.58 -17.30 7.56
C LEU A 55 -1.00 -16.68 8.83
N ASP A 56 -0.08 -15.72 8.71
CA ASP A 56 0.45 -14.98 9.85
C ASP A 56 -0.68 -14.18 10.50
N ASP A 57 -0.65 -14.04 11.83
CA ASP A 57 -1.66 -13.25 12.55
C ASP A 57 -1.69 -11.83 11.96
N PRO A 58 -2.86 -11.30 11.54
CA PRO A 58 -2.97 -9.96 10.98
C PRO A 58 -2.37 -8.85 11.85
N GLU A 59 -2.30 -9.04 13.16
CA GLU A 59 -1.67 -8.08 14.08
C GLU A 59 -0.13 -8.13 14.04
N ASP A 60 0.46 -9.23 13.57
CA ASP A 60 1.91 -9.41 13.40
C ASP A 60 2.42 -8.95 12.02
N TRP A 61 1.49 -8.54 11.13
CA TRP A 61 1.84 -7.99 9.83
C TRP A 61 2.63 -6.70 9.99
N PHE A 62 3.63 -6.52 9.14
CA PHE A 62 4.52 -5.36 9.20
C PHE A 62 3.78 -4.09 8.81
N ASP A 63 3.83 -3.06 9.64
CA ASP A 63 3.13 -1.79 9.40
C ASP A 63 3.95 -0.87 8.48
N LEU A 64 3.42 -0.61 7.27
CA LEU A 64 3.99 0.38 6.33
C LEU A 64 3.57 1.82 6.66
N GLY A 65 2.64 1.99 7.60
CA GLY A 65 2.21 3.27 8.10
C GLY A 65 0.76 3.61 7.78
N THR A 66 0.37 4.80 8.22
CA THR A 66 -0.97 5.37 8.04
C THR A 66 -0.90 6.58 7.12
N TYR A 67 -1.74 6.60 6.10
CA TYR A 67 -1.78 7.60 5.06
C TYR A 67 -3.08 8.39 5.12
N ARG A 68 -3.03 9.62 4.62
CA ARG A 68 -4.22 10.48 4.48
C ARG A 68 -4.46 10.82 3.03
N ALA A 69 -5.62 10.41 2.52
CA ALA A 69 -6.10 10.77 1.20
C ALA A 69 -6.78 12.14 1.19
N ARG A 70 -6.71 12.79 0.03
CA ARG A 70 -7.50 13.98 -0.28
C ARG A 70 -8.91 13.56 -0.68
N ASN A 71 -9.89 14.43 -0.43
CA ASN A 71 -11.26 14.23 -0.91
C ASN A 71 -11.33 14.53 -2.42
N LEU A 72 -10.76 13.63 -3.22
CA LEU A 72 -10.58 13.75 -4.67
C LEU A 72 -10.97 12.41 -5.33
N ARG A 73 -11.76 12.50 -6.39
CA ARG A 73 -12.13 11.36 -7.25
C ARG A 73 -11.13 11.22 -8.38
N GLY A 74 -10.03 10.55 -8.09
CA GLY A 74 -8.93 10.39 -9.03
C GLY A 74 -7.80 9.54 -8.43
N LEU A 75 -6.78 9.29 -9.24
CA LEU A 75 -5.56 8.61 -8.79
C LEU A 75 -4.84 9.43 -7.73
N GLN A 76 -4.50 8.79 -6.62
CA GLN A 76 -3.69 9.37 -5.55
C GLN A 76 -2.50 8.46 -5.30
N VAL A 77 -1.31 9.04 -5.31
CA VAL A 77 -0.03 8.34 -5.12
C VAL A 77 0.42 8.54 -3.68
N PHE A 78 0.87 7.47 -3.05
CA PHE A 78 1.38 7.45 -1.68
C PHE A 78 2.73 6.74 -1.68
N ASN A 79 3.78 7.48 -1.31
CA ASN A 79 5.13 6.92 -1.24
C ASN A 79 5.32 6.23 0.11
N VAL A 80 5.83 5.01 0.07
CA VAL A 80 6.21 4.24 1.24
C VAL A 80 7.65 4.63 1.63
N PRO A 81 7.92 4.91 2.92
CA PRO A 81 9.28 5.16 3.37
C PRO A 81 10.21 3.99 3.03
N PRO A 82 11.51 4.24 2.72
CA PRO A 82 12.46 3.17 2.45
C PRO A 82 12.50 2.14 3.58
N LEU A 83 12.35 0.86 3.21
CA LEU A 83 12.37 -0.25 4.15
C LEU A 83 13.81 -0.69 4.41
N THR A 84 14.22 -0.68 5.67
CA THR A 84 15.56 -1.08 6.11
C THR A 84 15.49 -2.34 6.98
N GLY A 85 16.52 -3.20 6.88
CA GLY A 85 16.64 -4.43 7.68
C GLY A 85 16.13 -5.69 6.96
N ASP A 86 15.88 -6.75 7.73
CA ASP A 86 15.67 -8.11 7.18
C ASP A 86 14.29 -8.36 6.54
N ARG A 87 13.33 -7.46 6.76
CA ARG A 87 11.94 -7.57 6.27
C ARG A 87 11.65 -6.52 5.21
N GLN A 88 12.19 -6.71 4.01
CA GLN A 88 12.04 -5.76 2.90
C GLN A 88 11.04 -6.19 1.83
N PHE A 89 10.82 -7.50 1.69
CA PHE A 89 10.01 -8.07 0.60
C PHE A 89 8.74 -8.73 1.15
N PHE A 90 7.60 -8.45 0.51
CA PHE A 90 6.29 -8.90 0.95
C PHE A 90 5.42 -9.32 -0.22
N ARG A 91 4.52 -10.28 0.02
CA ARG A 91 3.60 -10.84 -0.99
C ARG A 91 2.14 -10.49 -0.71
N TYR A 92 1.80 -10.16 0.53
CA TYR A 92 0.43 -9.84 0.92
C TYR A 92 0.35 -8.42 1.46
N MET A 93 -0.73 -7.73 1.13
CA MET A 93 -1.03 -6.38 1.60
C MET A 93 -2.43 -6.32 2.16
N ARG A 94 -2.54 -5.73 3.35
CA ARG A 94 -3.79 -5.39 4.01
C ARG A 94 -3.92 -3.87 4.07
N ILE A 95 -5.07 -3.36 3.64
CA ILE A 95 -5.41 -1.94 3.73
C ILE A 95 -6.65 -1.82 4.60
N ASP A 96 -6.50 -1.20 5.77
CA ASP A 96 -7.58 -0.91 6.70
C ASP A 96 -8.02 0.55 6.52
N ILE A 97 -9.27 0.79 6.16
CA ILE A 97 -9.83 2.14 6.02
C ILE A 97 -10.36 2.60 7.39
N LEU A 98 -9.72 3.62 7.94
CA LEU A 98 -9.95 4.12 9.30
C LEU A 98 -10.98 5.26 9.33
N GLU A 99 -10.99 6.11 8.31
CA GLU A 99 -11.90 7.24 8.22
C GLU A 99 -12.40 7.46 6.80
N HIS A 100 -13.55 8.12 6.69
CA HIS A 100 -14.20 8.49 5.44
C HIS A 100 -14.55 9.98 5.38
N TYR A 101 -14.70 10.50 4.17
CA TYR A 101 -15.39 11.75 3.86
C TYR A 101 -16.83 11.45 3.38
N GLY A 102 -17.75 12.34 3.71
CA GLY A 102 -19.16 12.23 3.30
C GLY A 102 -19.96 11.27 4.17
N SER A 103 -21.24 11.10 3.83
CA SER A 103 -22.23 10.36 4.62
C SER A 103 -22.98 9.29 3.82
N GLU A 104 -22.59 9.05 2.57
CA GLU A 104 -23.24 8.08 1.68
C GLU A 104 -23.16 6.63 2.19
N TYR A 105 -23.94 5.72 1.62
CA TYR A 105 -24.03 4.34 2.09
C TYR A 105 -22.81 3.48 1.69
N TYR A 106 -22.25 3.69 0.49
CA TYR A 106 -21.15 2.87 -0.04
C TYR A 106 -19.79 3.52 0.18
N CYS A 107 -18.77 2.70 0.44
CA CYS A 107 -17.37 3.08 0.64
C CYS A 107 -16.43 2.31 -0.31
N PRO A 108 -16.55 2.45 -1.63
CA PRO A 108 -15.78 1.63 -2.55
C PRO A 108 -14.30 2.02 -2.60
N LEU A 109 -13.46 1.01 -2.87
CA LEU A 109 -12.13 1.19 -3.42
C LEU A 109 -12.18 0.75 -4.90
N SER A 110 -12.05 1.70 -5.82
CA SER A 110 -12.19 1.42 -7.26
C SER A 110 -10.91 0.88 -7.87
N LEU A 111 -9.75 1.31 -7.38
CA LEU A 111 -8.45 0.91 -7.89
C LEU A 111 -7.41 0.89 -6.78
N LEU A 112 -6.59 -0.16 -6.80
CA LEU A 112 -5.36 -0.31 -6.05
C LEU A 112 -4.25 -0.71 -7.04
N ARG A 113 -3.11 -0.03 -6.97
CA ARG A 113 -1.86 -0.48 -7.59
C ARG A 113 -0.76 -0.42 -6.54
N VAL A 114 0.08 -1.43 -6.56
CA VAL A 114 1.23 -1.56 -5.67
C VAL A 114 2.45 -1.68 -6.55
N TYR A 115 3.43 -0.81 -6.34
CA TYR A 115 4.69 -0.78 -7.06
C TYR A 115 5.85 -1.02 -6.11
N GLY A 116 6.91 -1.58 -6.66
CA GLY A 116 8.11 -1.94 -5.95
C GLY A 116 9.04 -2.76 -6.85
N LEU A 117 10.13 -3.23 -6.26
CA LEU A 117 11.12 -4.06 -6.94
C LEU A 117 11.04 -5.51 -6.46
N THR A 118 11.23 -6.47 -7.36
CA THR A 118 11.46 -7.86 -6.96
C THR A 118 12.84 -8.00 -6.29
N GLN A 119 13.08 -9.10 -5.57
CA GLN A 119 14.40 -9.36 -4.97
C GLN A 119 15.53 -9.32 -5.99
N LEU A 120 15.30 -9.89 -7.19
CA LEU A 120 16.27 -9.89 -8.28
C LEU A 120 16.54 -8.47 -8.80
N ASP A 121 15.49 -7.67 -8.97
CA ASP A 121 15.62 -6.31 -9.49
C ASP A 121 16.27 -5.35 -8.48
N ASP A 122 15.98 -5.51 -7.19
CA ASP A 122 16.64 -4.76 -6.12
C ASP A 122 18.14 -5.08 -6.07
N PHE A 123 18.52 -6.36 -6.15
CA PHE A 123 19.93 -6.77 -6.19
C PHE A 123 20.68 -6.21 -7.41
N LYS A 124 20.09 -6.32 -8.60
CA LYS A 124 20.69 -5.75 -9.83
C LYS A 124 20.88 -4.24 -9.71
N LYS A 125 19.90 -3.55 -9.12
CA LYS A 125 19.98 -2.11 -8.90
C LYS A 125 21.13 -1.75 -7.95
N GLU A 126 21.29 -2.51 -6.86
CA GLU A 126 22.42 -2.33 -5.93
C GLU A 126 23.78 -2.56 -6.61
N GLU A 127 23.90 -3.61 -7.45
CA GLU A 127 25.12 -3.86 -8.23
C GLU A 127 25.42 -2.72 -9.21
N GLU A 128 24.43 -2.25 -9.97
CA GLU A 128 24.59 -1.13 -10.90
C GLU A 128 24.98 0.17 -10.18
N GLU A 129 24.38 0.45 -9.02
CA GLU A 129 24.74 1.61 -8.20
C GLU A 129 26.17 1.50 -7.67
N SER A 130 26.58 0.32 -7.20
CA SER A 130 27.96 0.07 -6.76
C SER A 130 28.97 0.28 -7.89
N GLN A 131 28.70 -0.26 -9.08
CA GLN A 131 29.56 -0.09 -10.25
C GLN A 131 29.70 1.38 -10.65
N ARG A 132 28.58 2.12 -10.70
CA ARG A 132 28.59 3.55 -11.03
C ARG A 132 29.38 4.38 -10.02
N LEU A 133 29.30 4.04 -8.73
CA LEU A 133 30.07 4.70 -7.69
C LEU A 133 31.58 4.43 -7.85
N LEU A 134 31.96 3.18 -8.16
CA LEU A 134 33.36 2.83 -8.42
C LEU A 134 33.92 3.55 -9.66
N GLU A 135 33.14 3.62 -10.74
CA GLU A 135 33.52 4.35 -11.95
C GLU A 135 33.65 5.86 -11.71
N ALA A 136 32.75 6.45 -10.94
CA ALA A 136 32.83 7.87 -10.59
C ALA A 136 34.10 8.16 -9.76
N MET A 137 34.45 7.29 -8.82
CA MET A 137 35.69 7.42 -8.04
C MET A 137 36.94 7.25 -8.89
N ALA A 138 36.92 6.38 -9.91
CA ALA A 138 38.05 6.18 -10.81
C ALA A 138 38.26 7.31 -11.83
N ASN A 139 37.23 8.14 -12.09
CA ASN A 139 37.28 9.23 -13.07
C ASN A 139 37.63 10.60 -12.44
N ASP A 140 37.71 10.69 -11.11
CA ASP A 140 38.08 11.91 -10.37
C ASP A 140 39.59 11.98 -10.02
N ASP A 141 40.39 10.98 -10.43
CA ASP A 141 41.87 10.94 -10.37
C ASP A 141 42.52 11.29 -11.72
#